data_AF-A0A1D2A464-F1
#
_entry.id   AF-A0A1D2A464-F1
#
_cell.length_a   1.000
_cell.length_b   1.000
_cell.length_c   1.000
_cell.angle_alpha   90.00
_cell.angle_beta   90.00
_cell.angle_gamma   90.00
#
_symmetry.space_group_name_H-M   'P 1'
#
loop_
_entity.id
_entity.type
_entity.pdbx_description
1 polymer ?
#
loop_
_entity_poly.entity_id
_entity_poly.type
_entity_poly.pdbx_seq_one_letter_code
_entity_poly.pdbx_strand_id
1 'polypeptide(L)'
;MLSLLGPGALGIARSQGLVTGPDFEPGSSHASRWAGDRSVRVVRDPLLGRATPVVTLVCVGPLGDAMALLSGDQRCLPAGEGLLRAALLVAGRPLPGAELTPEANALEAGLYHAVSLGKGCYMGQETLSKVHSKGLVKQRLVGLEARGPVRAGDAVVVAAAGGETASLGGAGASADAVSQSTAAPMTSPAASITSSDTPAPPARLGTVTSAGTTPAGRHLALAFLRTRAAQAAALEQGVGAGTDAGGPLGLRVVVGGVPAIVAPLAFPTWGFAPGAAPAPAQAQAAAAAPAPAGGGAEAERRAAKRAAAQAAIEAWQAQQRAAGQGP
;
A
#
# COMPACT_ATOMS: atom_id res chain seq x y z
N MET A 1 -20.44 -8.90 -1.17
CA MET A 1 -19.25 -9.16 -2.02
C MET A 1 -18.52 -10.35 -1.41
N LEU A 2 -17.99 -11.26 -2.23
CA LEU A 2 -17.27 -12.44 -1.79
C LEU A 2 -16.02 -12.61 -2.68
N SER A 3 -14.88 -12.94 -2.10
CA SER A 3 -13.64 -13.11 -2.87
C SER A 3 -13.12 -14.53 -2.77
N LEU A 4 -12.73 -15.09 -3.92
CA LEU A 4 -11.96 -16.31 -4.06
C LEU A 4 -10.49 -15.94 -4.24
N LEU A 5 -9.64 -16.40 -3.33
CA LEU A 5 -8.21 -16.09 -3.32
C LEU A 5 -7.39 -17.35 -3.58
N GLY A 6 -6.34 -17.22 -4.38
CA GLY A 6 -5.35 -18.29 -4.59
C GLY A 6 -5.43 -18.94 -5.97
N PRO A 7 -4.49 -19.85 -6.29
CA PRO A 7 -4.29 -20.36 -7.65
C PRO A 7 -5.51 -21.07 -8.23
N GLY A 8 -6.34 -21.69 -7.39
CA GLY A 8 -7.58 -22.36 -7.79
C GLY A 8 -8.77 -21.43 -8.07
N ALA A 9 -8.70 -20.14 -7.67
CA ALA A 9 -9.84 -19.22 -7.70
C ALA A 9 -10.50 -19.11 -9.08
N LEU A 10 -9.68 -18.97 -10.13
CA LEU A 10 -10.18 -18.88 -11.51
C LEU A 10 -10.80 -20.21 -11.99
N GLY A 11 -10.20 -21.34 -11.61
CA GLY A 11 -10.70 -22.67 -11.95
C GLY A 11 -12.07 -22.96 -11.31
N ILE A 12 -12.22 -22.59 -10.04
CA ILE A 12 -13.50 -22.71 -9.30
C ILE A 12 -14.56 -21.81 -9.94
N ALA A 13 -14.22 -20.54 -10.21
CA ALA A 13 -15.16 -19.62 -10.86
C ALA A 13 -15.60 -20.13 -12.25
N ARG A 14 -14.68 -20.75 -13.01
CA ARG A 14 -15.00 -21.40 -14.30
C ARG A 14 -15.92 -22.62 -14.13
N SER A 15 -15.66 -23.50 -13.16
CA SER A 15 -16.52 -24.68 -12.93
C SER A 15 -17.93 -24.33 -12.49
N GLN A 16 -18.13 -23.15 -11.89
CA GLN A 16 -19.44 -22.61 -11.54
C GLN A 16 -20.11 -21.80 -12.68
N GLY A 17 -19.49 -21.76 -13.88
CA GLY A 17 -20.00 -20.99 -15.02
C GLY A 17 -19.91 -19.47 -14.87
N LEU A 18 -19.19 -18.97 -13.86
CA LEU A 18 -19.07 -17.54 -13.55
C LEU A 18 -18.02 -16.84 -14.43
N VAL A 19 -17.09 -17.60 -15.01
CA VAL A 19 -16.04 -17.09 -15.92
C VAL A 19 -16.00 -17.96 -17.18
N THR A 20 -15.99 -17.34 -18.35
CA THR A 20 -15.87 -18.00 -19.66
C THR A 20 -14.52 -17.69 -20.33
N GLY A 21 -14.20 -18.39 -21.42
CA GLY A 21 -12.92 -18.29 -22.14
C GLY A 21 -12.43 -16.86 -22.48
N PRO A 22 -13.29 -15.94 -22.98
CA PRO A 22 -12.86 -14.57 -23.33
C PRO A 22 -12.85 -13.59 -22.15
N ASP A 23 -13.29 -14.03 -20.95
CA ASP A 23 -13.25 -13.15 -19.78
C ASP A 23 -11.80 -12.95 -19.33
N PHE A 24 -11.46 -11.69 -19.06
CA PHE A 24 -10.14 -11.24 -18.63
C PHE A 24 -9.03 -11.21 -19.70
N GLU A 25 -9.41 -11.20 -20.98
CA GLU A 25 -8.57 -10.73 -22.09
C GLU A 25 -8.05 -9.29 -21.84
N PRO A 26 -6.94 -8.86 -22.47
CA PRO A 26 -6.40 -7.51 -22.29
C PRO A 26 -7.47 -6.43 -22.54
N GLY A 27 -7.86 -5.72 -21.47
CA GLY A 27 -8.88 -4.66 -21.53
C GLY A 27 -10.17 -4.97 -20.77
N SER A 28 -10.42 -6.22 -20.37
CA SER A 28 -11.56 -6.58 -19.51
C SER A 28 -11.09 -7.01 -18.12
N SER A 29 -11.51 -6.30 -17.07
CA SER A 29 -11.23 -6.66 -15.67
C SER A 29 -12.45 -7.26 -14.96
N HIS A 30 -13.59 -7.30 -15.61
CA HIS A 30 -14.84 -7.77 -15.02
C HIS A 30 -15.81 -8.30 -16.07
N ALA A 31 -16.68 -9.20 -15.65
CA ALA A 31 -17.76 -9.77 -16.43
C ALA A 31 -19.06 -9.74 -15.60
N SER A 32 -20.21 -9.60 -16.24
CA SER A 32 -21.51 -9.75 -15.56
C SER A 32 -22.20 -11.02 -16.08
N ARG A 33 -22.75 -11.82 -15.17
CA ARG A 33 -23.32 -13.14 -15.43
C ARG A 33 -24.60 -13.34 -14.64
N TRP A 34 -25.40 -14.30 -15.09
CA TRP A 34 -26.53 -14.80 -14.33
C TRP A 34 -26.15 -16.13 -13.66
N ALA A 35 -26.46 -16.28 -12.39
CA ALA A 35 -26.27 -17.51 -11.63
C ALA A 35 -27.61 -17.93 -11.02
N GLY A 36 -28.39 -18.68 -11.80
CA GLY A 36 -29.84 -18.83 -11.60
C GLY A 36 -30.56 -17.56 -12.05
N ASP A 37 -31.42 -17.02 -11.20
CA ASP A 37 -32.18 -15.78 -11.35
C ASP A 37 -31.42 -14.53 -10.85
N ARG A 38 -30.12 -14.66 -10.54
CA ARG A 38 -29.32 -13.62 -9.89
C ARG A 38 -28.26 -13.04 -10.81
N SER A 39 -28.11 -11.73 -10.80
CA SER A 39 -27.01 -11.03 -11.48
C SER A 39 -25.76 -11.00 -10.59
N VAL A 40 -24.69 -11.59 -11.09
CA VAL A 40 -23.37 -11.67 -10.45
C VAL A 40 -22.37 -10.97 -11.34
N ARG A 41 -21.70 -9.94 -10.80
CA ARG A 41 -20.53 -9.34 -11.43
C ARG A 41 -19.27 -9.99 -10.88
N VAL A 42 -18.47 -10.55 -11.77
CA VAL A 42 -17.20 -11.19 -11.48
C VAL A 42 -16.10 -10.22 -11.84
N VAL A 43 -15.18 -9.97 -10.93
CA VAL A 43 -14.07 -9.03 -11.10
C VAL A 43 -12.76 -9.79 -10.91
N ARG A 44 -11.83 -9.65 -11.85
CA ARG A 44 -10.44 -10.05 -11.64
C ARG A 44 -9.77 -8.97 -10.80
N ASP A 45 -9.49 -9.32 -9.57
CA ASP A 45 -9.05 -8.38 -8.55
C ASP A 45 -7.52 -8.44 -8.41
N PRO A 46 -6.79 -7.31 -8.55
CA PRO A 46 -5.35 -7.29 -8.31
C PRO A 46 -4.99 -7.28 -6.82
N LEU A 47 -5.92 -7.62 -5.91
CA LEU A 47 -5.79 -7.55 -4.46
C LEU A 47 -4.44 -8.04 -3.92
N LEU A 48 -4.01 -9.23 -4.36
CA LEU A 48 -2.75 -9.88 -3.96
C LEU A 48 -1.63 -9.76 -5.01
N GLY A 49 -1.75 -8.82 -5.95
CA GLY A 49 -0.81 -8.65 -7.06
C GLY A 49 -1.12 -9.54 -8.27
N ARG A 50 -0.26 -9.48 -9.30
CA ARG A 50 -0.50 -10.18 -10.59
C ARG A 50 -0.25 -11.69 -10.52
N ALA A 51 0.62 -12.14 -9.62
CA ALA A 51 1.02 -13.54 -9.52
C ALA A 51 -0.03 -14.42 -8.82
N THR A 52 -0.82 -13.84 -7.91
CA THR A 52 -1.84 -14.56 -7.16
C THR A 52 -3.22 -14.15 -7.66
N PRO A 53 -3.93 -15.02 -8.42
CA PRO A 53 -5.24 -14.67 -8.93
C PRO A 53 -6.23 -14.49 -7.78
N VAL A 54 -6.98 -13.40 -7.83
CA VAL A 54 -8.15 -13.16 -6.98
C VAL A 54 -9.35 -12.90 -7.87
N VAL A 55 -10.45 -13.58 -7.58
CA VAL A 55 -11.72 -13.40 -8.26
C VAL A 55 -12.73 -12.90 -7.24
N THR A 56 -13.25 -11.70 -7.45
CA THR A 56 -14.23 -11.10 -6.55
C THR A 56 -15.62 -11.12 -7.18
N LEU A 57 -16.56 -11.74 -6.48
CA LEU A 57 -17.96 -11.83 -6.83
C LEU A 57 -18.75 -10.70 -6.15
N VAL A 58 -19.36 -9.87 -6.97
CA VAL A 58 -20.28 -8.80 -6.57
C VAL A 58 -21.68 -9.25 -6.97
N CYS A 59 -22.43 -9.73 -5.98
CA CYS A 59 -23.83 -10.12 -6.15
C CYS A 59 -24.74 -9.00 -5.64
N VAL A 60 -25.85 -8.76 -6.31
CA VAL A 60 -26.95 -7.95 -5.79
C VAL A 60 -27.88 -8.89 -5.02
N GLY A 61 -27.97 -8.73 -3.70
CA GLY A 61 -28.75 -9.61 -2.81
C GLY A 61 -27.99 -9.98 -1.52
N PRO A 62 -28.59 -10.85 -0.67
CA PRO A 62 -27.98 -11.34 0.56
C PRO A 62 -26.64 -12.05 0.34
N LEU A 63 -25.70 -11.93 1.30
CA LEU A 63 -24.40 -12.60 1.22
C LEU A 63 -24.51 -14.13 1.21
N GLY A 64 -25.51 -14.68 1.90
CA GLY A 64 -25.77 -16.13 1.94
C GLY A 64 -25.99 -16.73 0.55
N ASP A 65 -26.62 -15.97 -0.34
CA ASP A 65 -26.89 -16.39 -1.72
C ASP A 65 -25.61 -16.49 -2.54
N ALA A 66 -24.69 -15.53 -2.36
CA ALA A 66 -23.38 -15.55 -2.98
C ALA A 66 -22.51 -16.68 -2.43
N MET A 67 -22.61 -16.97 -1.13
CA MET A 67 -21.92 -18.10 -0.51
C MET A 67 -22.46 -19.41 -1.05
N ALA A 68 -23.78 -19.58 -1.20
CA ALA A 68 -24.39 -20.79 -1.73
C ALA A 68 -23.89 -21.20 -3.12
N LEU A 69 -23.49 -20.22 -3.97
CA LEU A 69 -22.85 -20.48 -5.26
C LEU A 69 -21.51 -21.23 -5.15
N LEU A 70 -20.83 -21.11 -4.00
CA LEU A 70 -19.50 -21.66 -3.76
C LEU A 70 -19.48 -22.74 -2.67
N SER A 71 -20.48 -22.79 -1.80
CA SER A 71 -20.55 -23.71 -0.65
C SER A 71 -20.53 -25.20 -1.02
N GLY A 72 -20.89 -25.56 -2.25
CA GLY A 72 -20.83 -26.94 -2.73
C GLY A 72 -19.43 -27.42 -3.11
N ASP A 73 -18.46 -26.51 -3.24
CA ASP A 73 -17.11 -26.82 -3.70
C ASP A 73 -16.15 -27.01 -2.52
N GLN A 74 -15.76 -28.27 -2.26
CA GLN A 74 -14.85 -28.63 -1.16
C GLN A 74 -13.45 -28.01 -1.28
N ARG A 75 -13.11 -27.39 -2.43
CA ARG A 75 -11.86 -26.66 -2.64
C ARG A 75 -11.92 -25.24 -2.05
N CYS A 76 -13.10 -24.74 -1.70
CA CYS A 76 -13.30 -23.44 -1.08
C CYS A 76 -13.27 -23.58 0.44
N LEU A 77 -12.27 -22.97 1.09
CA LEU A 77 -12.22 -22.87 2.54
C LEU A 77 -12.66 -21.47 2.98
N PRO A 78 -13.56 -21.34 3.97
CA PRO A 78 -13.93 -20.03 4.49
C PRO A 78 -12.72 -19.37 5.15
N ALA A 79 -12.53 -18.09 4.81
CA ALA A 79 -11.42 -17.29 5.31
C ALA A 79 -11.96 -16.04 6.00
N GLY A 80 -11.60 -15.87 7.27
CA GLY A 80 -11.89 -14.65 8.03
C GLY A 80 -10.91 -13.51 7.71
N GLU A 81 -11.17 -12.35 8.28
CA GLU A 81 -10.36 -11.14 8.05
C GLU A 81 -8.88 -11.32 8.43
N GLY A 82 -8.58 -12.07 9.50
CA GLY A 82 -7.19 -12.33 9.90
C GLY A 82 -6.36 -13.01 8.79
N LEU A 83 -6.94 -13.99 8.09
CA LEU A 83 -6.27 -14.67 6.99
C LEU A 83 -6.11 -13.76 5.77
N LEU A 84 -7.12 -12.93 5.49
CA LEU A 84 -7.05 -11.92 4.44
C LEU A 84 -5.93 -10.91 4.72
N ARG A 85 -5.85 -10.39 5.96
CA ARG A 85 -4.78 -9.46 6.38
C ARG A 85 -3.40 -10.09 6.26
N ALA A 86 -3.25 -11.36 6.66
CA ALA A 86 -2.00 -12.08 6.49
C ALA A 86 -1.62 -12.24 5.00
N ALA A 87 -2.57 -12.57 4.13
CA ALA A 87 -2.34 -12.66 2.70
C ALA A 87 -1.93 -11.31 2.08
N LEU A 88 -2.56 -10.22 2.51
CA LEU A 88 -2.21 -8.85 2.08
C LEU A 88 -0.80 -8.47 2.51
N LEU A 89 -0.42 -8.80 3.76
CA LEU A 89 0.94 -8.61 4.26
C LEU A 89 1.97 -9.39 3.44
N VAL A 90 1.70 -10.67 3.14
CA VAL A 90 2.57 -11.51 2.30
C VAL A 90 2.73 -10.93 0.89
N ALA A 91 1.64 -10.39 0.32
CA ALA A 91 1.69 -9.72 -0.98
C ALA A 91 2.42 -8.36 -0.92
N GLY A 92 2.59 -7.79 0.27
CA GLY A 92 3.10 -6.44 0.47
C GLY A 92 2.09 -5.35 0.11
N ARG A 93 0.79 -5.64 0.21
CA ARG A 93 -0.28 -4.70 -0.13
C ARG A 93 -0.40 -3.65 1.00
N PRO A 94 -0.16 -2.36 0.74
CA PRO A 94 -0.32 -1.32 1.75
C PRO A 94 -1.80 -1.17 2.14
N LEU A 95 -2.06 -0.97 3.43
CA LEU A 95 -3.42 -0.88 3.97
C LEU A 95 -3.81 0.55 4.40
N PRO A 96 -5.08 0.95 4.23
CA PRO A 96 -5.63 2.16 4.85
C PRO A 96 -5.38 2.19 6.37
N GLY A 97 -4.90 3.33 6.87
CA GLY A 97 -4.63 3.54 8.29
C GLY A 97 -3.34 2.90 8.81
N ALA A 98 -2.60 2.14 7.99
CA ALA A 98 -1.27 1.64 8.31
C ALA A 98 -0.21 2.27 7.40
N GLU A 99 -0.09 1.81 6.16
CA GLU A 99 0.85 2.38 5.18
C GLU A 99 0.23 3.52 4.35
N LEU A 100 -1.09 3.49 4.17
CA LEU A 100 -1.84 4.51 3.43
C LEU A 100 -2.42 5.51 4.41
N THR A 101 -1.62 6.52 4.74
CA THR A 101 -1.96 7.61 5.64
C THR A 101 -1.70 8.96 4.96
N PRO A 102 -2.24 10.08 5.48
CA PRO A 102 -1.99 11.41 4.92
C PRO A 102 -0.52 11.83 4.89
N GLU A 103 0.33 11.22 5.72
CA GLU A 103 1.74 11.55 5.87
C GLU A 103 2.63 10.94 4.77
N ALA A 104 2.17 9.87 4.10
CA ALA A 104 2.90 9.17 3.06
C ALA A 104 2.23 9.39 1.69
N ASN A 105 3.02 9.84 0.70
CA ASN A 105 2.49 9.98 -0.64
C ASN A 105 2.46 8.65 -1.41
N ALA A 106 1.71 8.61 -2.52
CA ALA A 106 1.54 7.38 -3.31
C ALA A 106 2.86 6.78 -3.83
N LEU A 107 3.87 7.60 -4.15
CA LEU A 107 5.17 7.09 -4.61
C LEU A 107 5.96 6.50 -3.46
N GLU A 108 5.92 7.11 -2.27
CA GLU A 108 6.55 6.56 -1.07
C GLU A 108 5.93 5.20 -0.69
N ALA A 109 4.61 5.06 -0.83
CA ALA A 109 3.89 3.79 -0.62
C ALA A 109 4.10 2.75 -1.76
N GLY A 110 4.92 3.05 -2.77
CA GLY A 110 5.21 2.16 -3.90
C GLY A 110 4.04 1.94 -4.85
N LEU A 111 3.11 2.90 -4.95
CA LEU A 111 1.93 2.83 -5.82
C LEU A 111 2.16 3.44 -7.20
N TYR A 112 3.38 3.36 -7.74
CA TYR A 112 3.72 3.93 -9.05
C TYR A 112 2.80 3.42 -10.16
N HIS A 113 2.43 2.13 -10.13
CA HIS A 113 1.49 1.53 -11.09
C HIS A 113 0.05 2.08 -11.01
N ALA A 114 -0.34 2.73 -9.90
CA ALA A 114 -1.65 3.34 -9.72
C ALA A 114 -1.66 4.85 -10.06
N VAL A 115 -0.48 5.44 -10.23
CA VAL A 115 -0.29 6.84 -10.57
C VAL A 115 -0.06 6.95 -12.08
N SER A 116 -0.69 7.91 -12.73
CA SER A 116 -0.34 8.30 -14.09
C SER A 116 0.00 9.77 -14.07
N LEU A 117 1.19 10.12 -14.55
CA LEU A 117 1.59 11.53 -14.64
C LEU A 117 1.05 12.20 -15.91
N GLY A 118 0.51 11.42 -16.87
CA GLY A 118 0.06 11.90 -18.17
C GLY A 118 -1.45 11.88 -18.44
N LYS A 119 -2.29 11.28 -17.57
CA LYS A 119 -3.74 11.12 -17.81
C LYS A 119 -4.60 12.39 -17.62
N GLY A 120 -3.99 13.58 -17.70
CA GLY A 120 -4.63 14.87 -17.45
C GLY A 120 -4.73 15.26 -15.98
N CYS A 121 -5.37 16.40 -15.69
CA CYS A 121 -5.44 17.01 -14.36
C CYS A 121 -6.28 16.21 -13.36
N TYR A 122 -5.64 15.68 -12.32
CA TYR A 122 -6.31 15.13 -11.14
C TYR A 122 -5.69 15.67 -9.85
N MET A 123 -6.44 15.56 -8.75
CA MET A 123 -6.01 16.06 -7.44
C MET A 123 -4.66 15.47 -7.02
N GLY A 124 -3.73 16.33 -6.62
CA GLY A 124 -2.40 15.93 -6.17
C GLY A 124 -1.40 15.57 -7.28
N GLN A 125 -1.80 15.56 -8.56
CA GLN A 125 -0.90 15.23 -9.67
C GLN A 125 0.34 16.13 -9.71
N GLU A 126 0.17 17.45 -9.61
CA GLU A 126 1.28 18.40 -9.64
C GLU A 126 2.30 18.11 -8.54
N THR A 127 1.81 17.76 -7.35
CA THR A 127 2.65 17.39 -6.21
C THR A 127 3.44 16.12 -6.50
N LEU A 128 2.78 15.07 -7.00
CA LEU A 128 3.45 13.81 -7.36
C LEU A 128 4.44 13.99 -8.51
N SER A 129 4.11 14.78 -9.52
CA SER A 129 5.00 15.13 -10.63
C SER A 129 6.25 15.85 -10.13
N LYS A 130 6.11 16.83 -9.22
CA LYS A 130 7.26 17.53 -8.61
C LYS A 130 8.13 16.58 -7.78
N VAL A 131 7.53 15.68 -6.99
CA VAL A 131 8.26 14.69 -6.20
C VAL A 131 9.07 13.77 -7.12
N HIS A 132 8.45 13.27 -8.20
CA HIS A 132 9.11 12.40 -9.16
C HIS A 132 10.25 13.12 -9.91
N SER A 133 9.96 14.26 -10.56
CA SER A 133 10.94 14.97 -11.40
C SER A 133 12.16 15.47 -10.64
N LYS A 134 12.02 15.75 -9.34
CA LYS A 134 13.12 16.21 -8.48
C LYS A 134 13.78 15.08 -7.68
N GLY A 135 13.36 13.83 -7.86
CA GLY A 135 13.88 12.70 -7.06
C GLY A 135 13.64 12.85 -5.56
N LEU A 136 12.55 13.50 -5.15
CA LEU A 136 12.28 13.87 -3.76
C LEU A 136 11.49 12.80 -2.98
N VAL A 137 11.60 11.53 -3.38
CA VAL A 137 11.02 10.41 -2.63
C VAL A 137 11.88 10.19 -1.38
N LYS A 138 11.39 10.67 -0.23
CA LYS A 138 12.16 10.73 1.02
C LYS A 138 12.28 9.37 1.70
N GLN A 139 11.27 8.53 1.50
CA GLN A 139 11.17 7.19 2.08
C GLN A 139 10.50 6.24 1.10
N ARG A 140 10.69 4.94 1.29
CA ARG A 140 10.04 3.90 0.50
C ARG A 140 9.47 2.85 1.43
N LEU A 141 8.25 2.42 1.12
CA LEU A 141 7.67 1.22 1.70
C LEU A 141 8.44 0.00 1.21
N VAL A 142 8.93 -0.83 2.13
CA VAL A 142 9.65 -2.07 1.86
C VAL A 142 9.11 -3.23 2.67
N GLY A 143 9.44 -4.44 2.22
CA GLY A 143 9.20 -5.68 2.95
C GLY A 143 10.40 -6.02 3.82
N LEU A 144 10.14 -6.56 5.00
CA LEU A 144 11.15 -7.09 5.89
C LEU A 144 10.83 -8.56 6.17
N GLU A 145 11.84 -9.41 6.13
CA GLU A 145 11.78 -10.78 6.65
C GLU A 145 12.67 -10.86 7.89
N ALA A 146 12.04 -11.03 9.06
CA ALA A 146 12.68 -11.05 10.35
C ALA A 146 12.93 -12.49 10.82
N ARG A 147 13.99 -12.69 11.61
CA ARG A 147 14.30 -13.99 12.24
C ARG A 147 13.41 -14.32 13.44
N GLY A 148 12.56 -13.39 13.85
CA GLY A 148 11.65 -13.51 14.99
C GLY A 148 10.47 -12.54 14.86
N PRO A 149 9.51 -12.60 15.78
CA PRO A 149 8.34 -11.73 15.76
C PRO A 149 8.75 -10.26 15.99
N VAL A 150 8.15 -9.37 15.20
CA VAL A 150 8.31 -7.91 15.29
C VAL A 150 6.93 -7.24 15.34
N ARG A 151 6.88 -5.97 15.70
CA ARG A 151 5.63 -5.22 15.90
C ARG A 151 5.61 -3.93 15.09
N ALA A 152 4.41 -3.47 14.75
CA ALA A 152 4.22 -2.12 14.26
C ALA A 152 4.75 -1.11 15.28
N GLY A 153 5.46 -0.09 14.81
CA GLY A 153 6.15 0.90 15.63
C GLY A 153 7.62 0.59 15.91
N ASP A 154 8.07 -0.66 15.69
CA ASP A 154 9.48 -1.01 15.91
C ASP A 154 10.41 -0.20 15.00
N ALA A 155 11.49 0.31 15.58
CA ALA A 155 12.51 1.04 14.82
C ALA A 155 13.32 0.08 13.95
N VAL A 156 13.58 0.49 12.72
CA VAL A 156 14.48 -0.22 11.79
C VAL A 156 15.82 0.51 11.76
N VAL A 157 16.90 -0.21 12.07
CA VAL A 157 18.27 0.31 12.09
C VAL A 157 19.19 -0.57 11.24
N VAL A 158 20.29 -0.01 10.75
CA VAL A 158 21.32 -0.78 10.00
C VAL A 158 21.96 -1.82 10.94
N ALA A 159 22.16 -3.05 10.46
CA ALA A 159 22.94 -4.05 11.20
C ALA A 159 24.44 -3.73 11.13
N ALA A 160 25.16 -3.87 12.25
CA ALA A 160 26.61 -3.70 12.27
C ALA A 160 27.30 -4.77 11.42
N ALA A 161 28.39 -4.39 10.73
CA ALA A 161 29.20 -5.32 9.95
C ALA A 161 29.93 -6.28 10.91
N GLY A 162 29.50 -7.56 10.97
CA GLY A 162 30.31 -8.64 11.55
C GLY A 162 29.86 -9.29 12.86
N GLY A 163 28.60 -9.22 13.30
CA GLY A 163 28.21 -9.93 14.55
C GLY A 163 26.74 -10.31 14.66
N GLU A 164 26.51 -11.54 15.15
CA GLU A 164 25.25 -11.95 15.77
C GLU A 164 24.89 -10.94 16.86
N THR A 165 23.63 -10.52 16.90
CA THR A 165 23.16 -9.39 17.70
C THR A 165 23.34 -9.62 19.20
N ALA A 166 24.19 -8.80 19.84
CA ALA A 166 24.06 -8.51 21.26
C ALA A 166 22.74 -7.74 21.49
N SER A 167 21.93 -8.24 22.40
CA SER A 167 20.62 -7.68 22.75
C SER A 167 20.76 -6.25 23.28
N LEU A 168 20.28 -5.26 22.53
CA LEU A 168 19.98 -3.94 23.09
C LEU A 168 18.58 -4.00 23.70
N GLY A 169 18.55 -4.05 25.04
CA GLY A 169 17.34 -4.08 25.84
C GLY A 169 16.46 -2.85 25.59
N GLY A 170 15.17 -3.10 25.42
CA GLY A 170 14.16 -2.06 25.32
C GLY A 170 14.02 -1.32 26.64
N ALA A 171 13.98 0.01 26.58
CA ALA A 171 13.43 0.85 27.62
C ALA A 171 12.25 1.62 27.02
N GLY A 172 11.04 1.14 27.31
CA GLY A 172 9.88 2.01 27.36
C GLY A 172 9.82 2.66 28.73
N ALA A 173 9.55 3.96 28.79
CA ALA A 173 8.94 4.60 29.96
C ALA A 173 8.33 5.94 29.57
N SER A 174 7.04 6.06 29.88
CA SER A 174 6.24 7.27 29.96
C SER A 174 6.50 8.06 31.25
N ALA A 175 6.00 9.31 31.24
CA ALA A 175 5.59 10.17 32.36
C ALA A 175 6.60 11.19 32.95
N ASP A 176 6.25 12.46 32.73
CA ASP A 176 6.16 13.58 33.69
C ASP A 176 7.10 13.65 34.90
N ALA A 177 7.88 14.74 35.00
CA ALA A 177 7.94 15.62 36.18
C ALA A 177 8.81 16.87 35.94
N VAL A 178 8.36 17.97 36.54
CA VAL A 178 8.94 19.32 36.58
C VAL A 178 9.93 19.46 37.76
N SER A 179 10.87 20.41 37.62
CA SER A 179 11.50 21.28 38.64
C SER A 179 12.98 21.11 39.04
N GLN A 180 13.75 22.16 38.67
CA GLN A 180 14.68 22.99 39.47
C GLN A 180 16.10 22.51 39.85
N SER A 181 17.09 23.10 39.15
CA SER A 181 18.18 23.98 39.64
C SER A 181 19.01 23.59 40.88
N THR A 182 20.33 23.39 40.74
CA THR A 182 21.40 24.37 41.09
C THR A 182 22.81 23.75 41.12
N ALA A 183 23.81 24.61 40.85
CA ALA A 183 25.21 24.59 41.27
C ALA A 183 26.27 23.78 40.48
N ALA A 184 27.15 24.53 39.82
CA ALA A 184 28.52 24.13 39.46
C ALA A 184 29.44 24.13 40.70
N PRO A 185 30.62 23.48 40.61
CA PRO A 185 31.82 24.32 40.42
C PRO A 185 32.82 23.77 39.40
N MET A 186 33.72 24.67 39.01
CA MET A 186 34.72 24.54 37.97
C MET A 186 35.93 23.70 38.38
N THR A 187 36.48 22.91 37.45
CA THR A 187 37.92 22.65 37.37
C THR A 187 38.29 22.32 35.90
N SER A 188 39.14 23.14 35.28
CA SER A 188 39.72 22.92 33.94
C SER A 188 41.07 22.19 34.04
N PRO A 189 41.77 21.88 32.93
CA PRO A 189 41.44 20.84 31.96
C PRO A 189 42.61 19.81 31.85
N ALA A 190 42.31 18.52 31.78
CA ALA A 190 43.29 17.53 31.36
C ALA A 190 42.93 17.07 29.94
N ALA A 191 43.80 17.39 28.99
CA ALA A 191 43.75 16.82 27.65
C ALA A 191 44.02 15.31 27.73
N SER A 192 42.95 14.52 27.78
CA SER A 192 43.01 13.09 27.52
C SER A 192 42.49 12.85 26.11
N ILE A 193 43.40 12.44 25.23
CA ILE A 193 43.05 11.83 23.94
C ILE A 193 42.50 10.45 24.27
N THR A 194 41.23 10.37 24.65
CA THR A 194 40.48 9.13 24.63
C THR A 194 39.89 9.02 23.24
N SER A 195 40.44 8.13 22.41
CA SER A 195 39.70 7.59 21.27
C SER A 195 38.47 6.90 21.85
N SER A 196 37.39 7.64 22.01
CA SER A 196 36.07 7.09 22.22
C SER A 196 35.65 6.47 20.89
N ASP A 197 36.17 5.28 20.62
CA ASP A 197 35.60 4.37 19.63
C ASP A 197 34.31 3.78 20.23
N THR A 198 33.42 4.67 20.64
CA THR A 198 32.03 4.35 20.92
C THR A 198 31.43 4.15 19.55
N PRO A 199 31.05 2.93 19.14
CA PRO A 199 30.45 2.72 17.85
C PRO A 199 29.25 3.66 17.75
N ALA A 200 29.24 4.50 16.70
CA ALA A 200 28.17 5.44 16.46
C ALA A 200 26.83 4.69 16.55
N PRO A 201 25.81 5.25 17.24
CA PRO A 201 24.53 4.58 17.37
C PRO A 201 24.01 4.22 15.97
N PRO A 202 23.52 2.98 15.77
CA PRO A 202 23.21 2.49 14.43
C PRO A 202 22.20 3.42 13.77
N ALA A 203 22.52 3.85 12.55
CA ALA A 203 21.72 4.83 11.84
C ALA A 203 20.27 4.33 11.69
N ARG A 204 19.31 5.09 12.23
CA ARG A 204 17.89 4.75 12.11
C ARG A 204 17.44 4.95 10.67
N LEU A 205 17.02 3.86 10.04
CA LEU A 205 16.50 3.84 8.68
C LEU A 205 15.01 4.16 8.63
N GLY A 206 14.24 3.73 9.63
CA GLY A 206 12.78 3.77 9.51
C GLY A 206 12.00 3.21 10.68
N THR A 207 10.75 2.84 10.39
CA THR A 207 9.79 2.28 11.34
C THR A 207 8.90 1.24 10.65
N VAL A 208 8.59 0.16 11.36
CA VAL A 208 7.62 -0.85 10.94
C VAL A 208 6.19 -0.29 11.03
N THR A 209 5.39 -0.48 9.99
CA THR A 209 3.99 -0.08 9.93
C THR A 209 3.03 -1.25 10.15
N SER A 210 3.38 -2.42 9.61
CA SER A 210 2.61 -3.66 9.75
C SER A 210 3.55 -4.84 9.98
N ALA A 211 3.13 -5.81 10.78
CA ALA A 211 3.90 -7.02 11.05
C ALA A 211 2.97 -8.22 11.26
N GLY A 212 3.47 -9.41 10.97
CA GLY A 212 2.72 -10.64 11.16
C GLY A 212 3.57 -11.88 10.98
N THR A 213 3.07 -13.00 11.48
CA THR A 213 3.70 -14.32 11.31
C THR A 213 2.81 -15.17 10.44
N THR A 214 3.38 -15.71 9.37
CA THR A 214 2.67 -16.64 8.47
C THR A 214 2.47 -18.00 9.15
N PRO A 215 1.50 -18.82 8.72
CA PRO A 215 1.35 -20.19 9.20
C PRO A 215 2.60 -21.06 9.01
N ALA A 216 3.44 -20.74 8.02
CA ALA A 216 4.72 -21.40 7.78
C ALA A 216 5.85 -20.93 8.73
N GLY A 217 5.55 -20.11 9.75
CA GLY A 217 6.51 -19.63 10.73
C GLY A 217 7.38 -18.45 10.26
N ARG A 218 7.19 -17.92 9.04
CA ARG A 218 7.92 -16.75 8.57
C ARG A 218 7.39 -15.47 9.21
N HIS A 219 8.29 -14.62 9.72
CA HIS A 219 7.94 -13.32 10.29
C HIS A 219 8.16 -12.22 9.25
N LEU A 220 7.08 -11.58 8.83
CA LEU A 220 7.08 -10.57 7.78
C LEU A 220 6.65 -9.23 8.34
N ALA A 221 7.19 -8.16 7.79
CA ALA A 221 6.80 -6.80 8.12
C ALA A 221 6.81 -5.88 6.91
N LEU A 222 6.05 -4.80 6.99
CA LEU A 222 6.13 -3.64 6.13
C LEU A 222 6.73 -2.48 6.92
N ALA A 223 7.62 -1.72 6.29
CA ALA A 223 8.26 -0.58 6.92
C ALA A 223 8.54 0.53 5.91
N PHE A 224 8.50 1.77 6.37
CA PHE A 224 9.05 2.89 5.60
C PHE A 224 10.53 3.08 5.95
N LEU A 225 11.39 2.98 4.95
CA LEU A 225 12.82 3.29 5.10
C LEU A 225 13.15 4.60 4.37
N ARG A 226 13.92 5.46 5.03
CA ARG A 226 14.46 6.69 4.43
C ARG A 226 15.41 6.33 3.30
N THR A 227 15.13 6.85 2.09
CA THR A 227 15.82 6.44 0.85
C THR A 227 17.32 6.68 0.92
N ARG A 228 17.74 7.90 1.22
CA ARG A 228 19.16 8.28 1.29
C ARG A 228 19.93 7.49 2.34
N ALA A 229 19.37 7.33 3.54
CA ALA A 229 20.00 6.59 4.62
C ALA A 229 20.14 5.09 4.27
N ALA A 230 19.10 4.51 3.68
CA ALA A 230 19.13 3.10 3.29
C ALA A 230 20.06 2.84 2.10
N GLN A 231 20.17 3.78 1.15
CA GLN A 231 21.13 3.70 0.05
C GLN A 231 22.57 3.78 0.55
N ALA A 232 22.88 4.73 1.45
CA ALA A 232 24.20 4.83 2.06
C ALA A 232 24.57 3.53 2.80
N ALA A 233 23.67 3.01 3.63
CA ALA A 233 23.87 1.75 4.34
C ALA A 233 24.05 0.54 3.40
N ALA A 234 23.29 0.47 2.30
CA ALA A 234 23.43 -0.60 1.31
C ALA A 234 24.81 -0.55 0.66
N LEU A 235 25.27 0.64 0.26
CA LEU A 235 26.58 0.85 -0.34
C LEU A 235 27.72 0.44 0.61
N GLU A 236 27.62 0.82 1.88
CA GLU A 236 28.59 0.42 2.93
C GLU A 236 28.66 -1.10 3.13
N GLN A 237 27.53 -1.81 2.98
CA GLN A 237 27.47 -3.27 3.08
C GLN A 237 27.80 -3.98 1.75
N GLY A 238 28.18 -3.26 0.70
CA GLY A 238 28.43 -3.83 -0.63
C GLY A 238 27.19 -4.41 -1.30
N VAL A 239 26.00 -4.10 -0.79
CA VAL A 239 24.72 -4.42 -1.42
C VAL A 239 24.50 -3.38 -2.52
N GLY A 240 24.30 -3.83 -3.76
CA GLY A 240 24.03 -2.93 -4.88
C GLY A 240 22.90 -1.97 -4.51
N ALA A 241 23.21 -0.69 -4.37
CA ALA A 241 22.23 0.36 -4.10
C ALA A 241 21.35 0.43 -5.35
N GLY A 242 20.22 -0.29 -5.34
CA GLY A 242 19.45 -0.50 -6.55
C GLY A 242 19.11 0.83 -7.22
N THR A 243 19.47 0.92 -8.51
CA THR A 243 19.20 2.06 -9.37
C THR A 243 17.70 2.09 -9.64
N ASP A 244 17.00 3.10 -9.15
CA ASP A 244 15.63 3.56 -9.46
C ASP A 244 14.47 2.54 -9.60
N ALA A 245 14.71 1.23 -9.56
CA ALA A 245 13.77 0.15 -9.82
C ALA A 245 13.86 -0.98 -8.79
N GLY A 246 14.95 -1.10 -8.03
CA GLY A 246 15.10 -2.00 -6.89
C GLY A 246 15.51 -1.21 -5.65
N GLY A 247 14.81 -1.33 -4.54
CA GLY A 247 15.19 -0.72 -3.27
C GLY A 247 16.46 -1.35 -2.68
N PRO A 248 16.76 -1.12 -1.39
CA PRO A 248 17.91 -1.69 -0.69
C PRO A 248 17.69 -3.19 -0.39
N LEU A 249 17.37 -3.99 -1.42
CA LEU A 249 17.09 -5.41 -1.30
C LEU A 249 18.32 -6.16 -0.80
N GLY A 250 18.14 -7.03 0.17
CA GLY A 250 19.23 -7.77 0.79
C GLY A 250 19.98 -7.00 1.89
N LEU A 251 19.67 -5.72 2.11
CA LEU A 251 20.23 -4.95 3.23
C LEU A 251 19.88 -5.62 4.55
N ARG A 252 20.89 -5.88 5.38
CA ARG A 252 20.71 -6.44 6.72
C ARG A 252 20.37 -5.32 7.70
N VAL A 253 19.29 -5.51 8.44
CA VAL A 253 18.77 -4.54 9.39
C VAL A 253 18.44 -5.23 10.72
N VAL A 254 18.25 -4.43 11.76
CA VAL A 254 17.71 -4.88 13.04
C VAL A 254 16.41 -4.14 13.29
N VAL A 255 15.37 -4.87 13.69
CA VAL A 255 14.01 -4.38 13.88
C VAL A 255 13.61 -4.68 15.32
N GLY A 256 13.52 -3.66 16.18
CA GLY A 256 13.21 -3.88 17.60
C GLY A 256 14.15 -4.88 18.29
N GLY A 257 15.43 -4.94 17.88
CA GLY A 257 16.41 -5.91 18.36
C GLY A 257 16.44 -7.25 17.62
N VAL A 258 15.50 -7.51 16.71
CA VAL A 258 15.42 -8.74 15.93
C VAL A 258 16.14 -8.58 14.59
N PRO A 259 17.09 -9.47 14.23
CA PRO A 259 17.71 -9.45 12.92
C PRO A 259 16.69 -9.64 11.79
N ALA A 260 16.77 -8.82 10.75
CA ALA A 260 15.92 -8.91 9.57
C ALA A 260 16.69 -8.56 8.30
N ILE A 261 16.10 -8.90 7.16
CA ILE A 261 16.62 -8.55 5.84
C ILE A 261 15.53 -7.81 5.08
N VAL A 262 15.91 -6.77 4.35
CA VAL A 262 15.01 -6.09 3.42
C VAL A 262 14.73 -7.02 2.23
N ALA A 263 13.48 -7.44 2.10
CA ALA A 263 13.03 -8.38 1.09
C ALA A 263 12.18 -7.68 0.01
N PRO A 264 12.16 -8.21 -1.22
CA PRO A 264 11.29 -7.66 -2.27
C PRO A 264 9.83 -7.91 -1.91
N LEU A 265 8.97 -6.96 -2.29
CA LEU A 265 7.53 -7.10 -2.20
C LEU A 265 6.93 -7.35 -3.58
N ALA A 266 5.88 -8.17 -3.65
CA ALA A 266 5.25 -8.51 -4.92
C ALA A 266 4.30 -7.40 -5.43
N PHE A 267 3.69 -6.63 -4.51
CA PHE A 267 2.69 -5.63 -4.85
C PHE A 267 3.26 -4.22 -5.14
N PRO A 268 4.06 -3.60 -4.26
CA PRO A 268 4.59 -2.27 -4.49
C PRO A 268 5.61 -2.25 -5.63
N THR A 269 5.60 -1.16 -6.38
CA THR A 269 6.48 -0.88 -7.51
C THR A 269 7.23 0.39 -7.20
N TRP A 270 8.57 0.42 -7.35
CA TRP A 270 9.37 1.61 -7.04
C TRP A 270 9.81 2.41 -8.27
N GLY A 271 9.10 2.26 -9.37
CA GLY A 271 9.34 3.00 -10.61
C GLY A 271 8.14 2.91 -11.54
N PHE A 272 8.05 3.85 -12.48
CA PHE A 272 7.08 3.77 -13.56
C PHE A 272 7.50 2.71 -14.58
N ALA A 273 6.52 2.04 -15.18
CA ALA A 273 6.78 1.18 -16.32
C ALA A 273 7.46 1.97 -17.46
N PRO A 274 8.31 1.35 -18.27
CA PRO A 274 8.93 2.01 -19.42
C PRO A 274 7.87 2.72 -20.29
N GLY A 275 8.10 4.00 -20.60
CA GLY A 275 7.18 4.83 -21.38
C GLY A 275 5.92 5.33 -20.65
N ALA A 276 5.69 4.96 -19.37
CA ALA A 276 4.52 5.40 -18.60
C ALA A 276 4.70 6.77 -17.93
N ALA A 277 5.95 7.23 -17.75
CA ALA A 277 6.25 8.58 -17.31
C ALA A 277 6.49 9.48 -18.53
N PRO A 278 5.79 10.62 -18.66
CA PRO A 278 6.09 11.60 -19.70
C PRO A 278 7.52 12.12 -19.51
N ALA A 279 8.22 12.42 -20.60
CA ALA A 279 9.52 13.08 -20.54
C ALA A 279 9.41 14.36 -19.67
N PRO A 280 10.45 14.79 -18.95
CA PRO A 280 10.39 15.93 -18.01
C PRO A 280 9.75 17.19 -18.60
N ALA A 281 9.94 17.42 -19.91
CA ALA A 281 9.37 18.55 -20.67
C ALA A 281 7.87 18.41 -20.99
N GLN A 282 7.33 17.19 -21.10
CA GLN A 282 5.92 16.94 -21.45
C GLN A 282 4.98 17.04 -20.24
N ALA A 283 5.48 16.81 -19.02
CA ALA A 283 4.69 16.93 -17.79
C ALA A 283 4.22 18.38 -17.52
N GLN A 284 4.99 19.38 -17.94
CA GLN A 284 4.62 20.80 -17.85
C GLN A 284 3.60 21.20 -18.93
N ALA A 285 3.72 20.66 -20.15
CA ALA A 285 2.79 20.94 -21.24
C ALA A 285 1.41 20.29 -21.02
N ALA A 286 1.34 19.09 -20.45
CA ALA A 286 0.08 18.40 -20.15
C ALA A 286 -0.73 19.08 -19.03
N ALA A 287 -0.07 19.76 -18.08
CA ALA A 287 -0.72 20.58 -17.05
C ALA A 287 -1.21 21.94 -17.58
N ALA A 288 -0.67 22.39 -18.73
CA ALA A 288 -0.95 23.69 -19.34
C ALA A 288 -1.87 23.60 -20.58
N ALA A 289 -2.32 22.41 -20.97
CA ALA A 289 -3.28 22.27 -22.06
C ALA A 289 -4.61 22.95 -21.65
N PRO A 290 -5.04 24.02 -22.35
CA PRO A 290 -6.35 24.60 -22.07
C PRO A 290 -7.41 23.52 -22.32
N ALA A 291 -8.37 23.42 -21.40
CA ALA A 291 -9.55 22.59 -21.61
C ALA A 291 -10.14 22.91 -23.00
N PRO A 292 -10.55 21.91 -23.80
CA PRO A 292 -11.09 22.16 -25.12
C PRO A 292 -12.24 23.17 -25.00
N ALA A 293 -12.20 24.20 -25.84
CA ALA A 293 -13.18 25.28 -25.89
C ALA A 293 -14.56 24.73 -26.29
N GLY A 294 -15.27 24.19 -25.31
CA GLY A 294 -16.64 23.64 -25.44
C GLY A 294 -17.44 23.76 -24.13
N GLY A 295 -16.98 24.59 -23.21
CA GLY A 295 -17.47 24.66 -21.83
C GLY A 295 -18.94 25.09 -21.68
N GLY A 296 -19.47 25.92 -22.58
CA GLY A 296 -20.84 26.42 -22.48
C GLY A 296 -21.89 25.33 -22.70
N ALA A 297 -21.86 24.68 -23.86
CA ALA A 297 -22.84 23.66 -24.23
C ALA A 297 -22.78 22.41 -23.32
N GLU A 298 -21.60 22.02 -22.87
CA GLU A 298 -21.47 20.88 -21.96
C GLU A 298 -21.85 21.22 -20.51
N ALA A 299 -21.59 22.45 -20.06
CA ALA A 299 -22.08 22.93 -18.76
C ALA A 299 -23.62 23.03 -18.75
N GLU A 300 -24.22 23.52 -19.83
CA GLU A 300 -25.68 23.55 -20.02
C GLU A 300 -26.28 22.14 -20.04
N ARG A 301 -25.65 21.19 -20.77
CA ARG A 301 -26.11 19.79 -20.78
C ARG A 301 -26.02 19.13 -19.39
N ARG A 302 -24.98 19.44 -18.61
CA ARG A 302 -24.85 18.98 -17.21
C ARG A 302 -25.84 19.67 -16.28
N ALA A 303 -26.13 20.95 -16.47
CA ALA A 303 -27.14 21.68 -15.72
C ALA A 303 -28.54 21.12 -15.99
N ALA A 304 -28.89 20.89 -17.26
CA ALA A 304 -30.14 20.25 -17.66
C ALA A 304 -30.29 18.84 -17.08
N LYS A 305 -29.20 18.04 -17.10
CA LYS A 305 -29.22 16.68 -16.52
C LYS A 305 -29.39 16.69 -15.00
N ARG A 306 -28.81 17.68 -14.30
CA ARG A 306 -29.03 17.88 -12.85
C ARG A 306 -30.45 18.33 -12.53
N ALA A 307 -31.01 19.25 -13.30
CA ALA A 307 -32.40 19.69 -13.14
C ALA A 307 -33.40 18.54 -13.36
N ALA A 308 -33.16 17.71 -14.39
CA ALA A 308 -33.99 16.52 -14.65
C ALA A 308 -33.89 15.48 -13.52
N ALA A 309 -32.70 15.25 -12.98
CA ALA A 309 -32.50 14.36 -11.84
C ALA A 309 -33.20 14.88 -10.57
N GLN A 310 -33.13 16.19 -10.31
CA GLN A 310 -33.79 16.83 -9.18
C GLN A 310 -35.32 16.73 -9.29
N ALA A 311 -35.89 17.00 -10.47
CA ALA A 311 -37.32 16.85 -10.71
C ALA A 311 -37.80 15.40 -10.53
N ALA A 312 -37.00 14.42 -10.94
CA ALA A 312 -37.30 13.00 -10.73
C ALA A 312 -37.30 12.61 -9.24
N ILE A 313 -36.36 13.16 -8.46
CA ILE A 313 -36.30 12.96 -7.01
C ILE A 313 -37.52 13.58 -6.33
N GLU A 314 -37.90 14.81 -6.69
CA GLU A 314 -39.06 15.51 -6.14
C GLU A 314 -40.38 14.79 -6.46
N ALA A 315 -40.53 14.30 -7.69
CA ALA A 315 -41.69 13.50 -8.10
C ALA A 315 -41.78 12.19 -7.30
N TRP A 316 -40.67 11.50 -7.12
CA TRP A 316 -40.61 10.29 -6.30
C TRP A 316 -40.92 10.58 -4.83
N GLN A 317 -40.38 11.65 -4.24
CA GLN A 317 -40.70 12.07 -2.87
C GLN A 317 -42.17 12.48 -2.70
N ALA A 318 -42.79 13.09 -3.72
CA ALA A 318 -44.21 13.40 -3.72
C ALA A 318 -45.07 12.12 -3.77
N GLN A 319 -44.67 11.13 -4.58
CA GLN A 319 -45.32 9.81 -4.62
C GLN A 319 -45.21 9.09 -3.28
N GLN A 320 -44.05 9.13 -2.62
CA GLN A 320 -43.87 8.51 -1.29
C GLN A 320 -44.71 9.19 -0.21
N ARG A 321 -44.80 10.53 -0.22
CA ARG A 321 -45.70 11.29 0.67
C ARG A 321 -47.18 10.96 0.43
N ALA A 322 -47.59 10.79 -0.83
CA ALA A 322 -48.96 10.41 -1.19
C ALA A 322 -49.28 8.96 -0.85
N ALA A 323 -48.28 8.07 -0.87
CA ALA A 323 -48.41 6.65 -0.50
C ALA A 323 -48.45 6.41 1.02
N GLY A 324 -48.47 7.47 1.85
CA GLY A 324 -48.60 7.36 3.31
C GLY A 324 -47.38 6.78 4.02
N GLN A 325 -46.24 6.64 3.34
CA GLN A 325 -44.96 6.30 3.96
C GLN A 325 -44.14 7.58 4.10
N GLY A 326 -44.46 8.35 5.15
CA GLY A 326 -43.53 9.36 5.68
C GLY A 326 -42.29 8.68 6.27
N PRO A 327 -41.17 9.42 6.43
CA PRO A 327 -39.87 8.87 6.83
C PRO A 327 -39.90 8.09 8.15
#